data_AF-A0A4R9PED3-F1
#
_entry.id   AF-A0A4R9PED3-F1
#
_cell.length_a   1.000
_cell.length_b   1.000
_cell.length_c   1.000
_cell.angle_alpha   90.00
_cell.angle_beta   90.00
_cell.angle_gamma   90.00
#
_symmetry.space_group_name_H-M   'P 1'
#
loop_
_entity.id
_entity.type
_entity.pdbx_description
1 polymer ?
#
loop_
_entity_poly.entity_id
_entity_poly.type
_entity_poly.pdbx_seq_one_letter_code
_entity_poly.pdbx_strand_id
1 'polypeptide(L)'
;PTQSTRALEAIIRDLMETRDGSTYFAERVWGVSLRYDSGGSHPLAGRSVPDFKLADGTKVGTLLRAGKGLFLDFDALASLEALTSHWRERVTYVAGDVRDRLGLSAVLV
;
A
#
# COMPACT_ATOMS: atom_id res chain seq x y z
N PRO A 1 29.06 19.51 16.59
CA PRO A 1 29.33 18.94 15.25
C PRO A 1 30.77 19.22 14.78
N THR A 2 31.45 18.22 14.22
CA THR A 2 32.80 18.39 13.63
C THR A 2 32.68 18.99 12.22
N GLN A 3 33.80 19.43 11.63
CA GLN A 3 33.84 19.88 10.25
C GLN A 3 33.35 18.78 9.29
N SER A 4 33.78 17.54 9.52
CA SER A 4 33.35 16.38 8.73
C SER A 4 31.85 16.13 8.85
N THR A 5 31.26 16.28 10.06
CA THR A 5 29.81 16.13 10.23
C THR A 5 29.03 17.22 9.49
N ARG A 6 29.50 18.48 9.48
CA ARG A 6 28.86 19.56 8.71
C ARG A 6 28.97 19.37 7.20
N ALA A 7 30.10 18.85 6.71
CA ALA A 7 30.27 18.55 5.29
C ALA A 7 29.32 17.43 4.84
N LEU A 8 29.16 16.37 5.65
CA LEU A 8 28.19 15.31 5.38
C LEU A 8 26.75 15.80 5.44
N GLU A 9 26.41 16.67 6.40
CA GLU A 9 25.08 17.29 6.49
C GLU A 9 24.73 18.06 5.23
N ALA A 10 25.65 18.85 4.67
CA ALA A 10 25.44 19.60 3.44
C ALA A 10 25.13 18.67 2.25
N ILE A 11 25.88 17.58 2.10
CA ILE A 11 25.64 16.59 1.04
C ILE A 11 24.27 15.90 1.22
N ILE A 12 23.90 15.53 2.45
CA ILE A 12 22.59 14.93 2.73
C ILE A 12 21.47 15.92 2.42
N ARG A 13 21.65 17.20 2.73
CA ARG A 13 20.71 18.28 2.40
C ARG A 13 20.52 18.40 0.89
N ASP A 14 21.61 18.44 0.12
CA ASP A 14 21.55 18.50 -1.34
C ASP A 14 20.80 17.28 -1.92
N LEU A 15 21.02 16.08 -1.35
CA LEU A 15 20.26 14.88 -1.74
C LEU A 15 18.78 14.99 -1.41
N MET A 16 18.43 15.52 -0.23
CA MET A 16 17.05 15.75 0.18
C MET A 16 16.32 16.80 -0.68
N GLU A 17 17.05 17.70 -1.33
CA GLU A 17 16.47 18.66 -2.28
C GLU A 17 16.10 18.03 -3.63
N THR A 18 16.52 16.79 -3.89
CA THR A 18 16.05 16.02 -5.04
C THR A 18 14.69 15.37 -4.76
N ARG A 19 13.90 15.13 -5.82
CA ARG A 19 12.61 14.41 -5.71
C ARG A 19 12.78 13.04 -5.06
N ASP A 20 13.76 12.26 -5.50
CA ASP A 20 13.93 10.89 -5.03
C ASP A 20 14.46 10.86 -3.59
N GLY A 21 15.39 11.76 -3.24
CA GLY A 21 15.88 11.90 -1.87
C GLY A 21 14.79 12.34 -0.91
N SER A 22 14.02 13.38 -1.26
CA SER A 22 12.87 13.81 -0.45
C SER A 22 11.86 12.68 -0.24
N THR A 23 11.56 11.90 -1.29
CA THR A 23 10.66 10.75 -1.23
C THR A 23 11.20 9.67 -0.30
N TYR A 24 12.46 9.27 -0.46
CA TYR A 24 13.10 8.25 0.38
C TYR A 24 13.04 8.62 1.87
N PHE A 25 13.41 9.85 2.22
CA PHE A 25 13.41 10.29 3.61
C PHE A 25 12.00 10.42 4.17
N ALA A 26 11.04 10.92 3.38
CA ALA A 26 9.64 10.96 3.78
C ALA A 26 9.12 9.54 4.05
N GLU A 27 9.21 8.62 3.08
CA GLU A 27 8.70 7.26 3.27
C GLU A 27 9.34 6.55 4.48
N ARG A 28 10.63 6.79 4.73
CA ARG A 28 11.33 6.23 5.89
C ARG A 28 10.81 6.78 7.21
N VAL A 29 10.62 8.10 7.31
CA VAL A 29 10.13 8.75 8.53
C VAL A 29 8.67 8.36 8.81
N TRP A 30 7.84 8.28 7.77
CA TRP A 30 6.42 7.95 7.88
C TRP A 30 6.13 6.44 7.92
N GLY A 31 7.16 5.59 7.85
CA GLY A 31 7.01 4.13 7.87
C GLY A 31 6.34 3.53 6.64
N VAL A 32 6.16 4.31 5.56
CA VAL A 32 5.45 3.91 4.34
C VAL A 32 6.21 2.81 3.59
N SER A 33 7.55 2.79 3.68
CA SER A 33 8.36 1.75 3.04
C SER A 33 8.37 0.41 3.81
N LEU A 34 7.67 0.28 4.94
CA LEU A 34 7.67 -0.95 5.74
C LEU A 34 7.11 -2.12 4.93
N ARG A 35 7.84 -3.24 4.97
CA ARG A 35 7.45 -4.50 4.35
C ARG A 35 7.64 -5.62 5.35
N TYR A 36 6.56 -6.33 5.67
CA TYR A 36 6.61 -7.57 6.42
C TYR A 36 7.01 -8.73 5.49
N ASP A 37 7.74 -9.70 6.01
CA ASP A 37 7.94 -10.95 5.29
C ASP A 37 6.68 -11.80 5.39
N SER A 38 5.90 -11.81 4.32
CA SER A 38 4.66 -12.57 4.21
C SER A 38 4.82 -13.84 3.36
N GLY A 39 6.04 -14.20 2.95
CA GLY A 39 6.31 -15.37 2.09
C GLY A 39 5.78 -15.28 0.64
N GLY A 40 5.20 -14.14 0.24
CA GLY A 40 4.65 -13.93 -1.09
C GLY A 40 5.69 -13.44 -2.11
N SER A 41 5.58 -13.89 -3.36
CA SER A 41 6.48 -13.49 -4.46
C SER A 41 6.16 -12.11 -5.05
N HIS A 42 4.97 -11.56 -4.78
CA HIS A 42 4.56 -10.28 -5.35
C HIS A 42 5.34 -9.09 -4.73
N PRO A 43 5.80 -8.10 -5.51
CA PRO A 43 6.57 -6.95 -4.99
C PRO A 43 5.85 -6.11 -3.93
N LEU A 44 4.52 -6.12 -3.93
CA LEU A 44 3.69 -5.44 -2.94
C LEU A 44 3.27 -6.32 -1.75
N ALA A 45 3.56 -7.62 -1.77
CA ALA A 45 3.25 -8.50 -0.65
C ALA A 45 3.97 -8.02 0.63
N GLY A 46 3.22 -7.96 1.73
CA GLY A 46 3.71 -7.51 3.03
C GLY A 46 3.85 -6.00 3.20
N ARG A 47 3.54 -5.19 2.18
CA ARG A 47 3.52 -3.72 2.28
C ARG A 47 2.14 -3.22 2.72
N SER A 48 2.08 -1.99 3.23
CA SER A 48 0.81 -1.30 3.45
C SER A 48 0.06 -1.13 2.13
N VAL A 49 -1.26 -1.35 2.15
CA VAL A 49 -2.09 -1.17 0.96
C VAL A 49 -2.21 0.32 0.60
N PRO A 50 -2.11 0.69 -0.70
CA PRO A 50 -2.50 2.02 -1.15
C PRO A 50 -3.97 2.30 -0.80
N ASP A 51 -4.30 3.56 -0.49
CA ASP A 51 -5.69 3.99 -0.25
C ASP A 51 -6.44 4.11 -1.58
N PHE A 52 -6.64 2.97 -2.27
CA PHE A 52 -7.33 2.92 -3.55
C PHE A 52 -8.71 3.56 -3.44
N LYS A 53 -9.09 4.26 -4.51
CA LYS A 53 -10.40 4.91 -4.63
C LYS A 53 -11.21 4.20 -5.70
N LEU A 54 -12.29 3.56 -5.25
CA LEU A 54 -13.29 2.92 -6.09
C LEU A 54 -14.04 3.96 -6.94
N ALA A 55 -14.72 3.50 -7.99
CA ALA A 55 -15.47 4.36 -8.90
C ALA A 55 -16.56 5.21 -8.20
N ASP A 56 -17.19 4.66 -7.16
CA ASP A 56 -18.18 5.33 -6.31
C ASP A 56 -17.56 6.37 -5.35
N GLY A 57 -16.23 6.45 -5.31
CA GLY A 57 -15.47 7.34 -4.46
C GLY A 57 -15.10 6.76 -3.10
N THR A 58 -15.55 5.54 -2.78
CA THR A 58 -15.19 4.81 -1.57
C THR A 58 -13.70 4.52 -1.55
N LYS A 59 -13.09 4.70 -0.37
CA LYS A 59 -11.66 4.53 -0.14
C LYS A 59 -11.38 3.28 0.69
N VAL A 60 -10.30 2.56 0.37
CA VAL A 60 -9.88 1.36 1.10
C VAL A 60 -9.72 1.61 2.61
N GLY A 61 -9.12 2.73 2.98
CA GLY A 61 -8.97 3.10 4.40
C GLY A 61 -10.30 3.29 5.13
N THR A 62 -11.43 3.49 4.42
CA THR A 62 -12.77 3.53 5.03
C THR A 62 -13.31 2.12 5.25
N LEU A 63 -13.11 1.21 4.29
CA LEU A 63 -13.53 -0.19 4.37
C LEU A 63 -12.82 -0.93 5.51
N LEU A 64 -11.54 -0.64 5.73
CA LEU A 64 -10.73 -1.25 6.78
C LEU A 64 -11.08 -0.80 8.21
N ARG A 65 -11.90 0.26 8.39
CA ARG A 65 -12.31 0.74 9.73
C ARG A 65 -13.13 -0.30 10.51
N ALA A 66 -13.74 -1.25 9.81
CA ALA A 66 -14.46 -2.35 10.43
C ALA A 66 -13.55 -3.36 11.15
N GLY A 67 -12.22 -3.27 10.99
CA GLY A 67 -11.27 -4.18 11.63
C GLY A 67 -11.31 -5.61 11.07
N LYS A 68 -11.91 -5.80 9.89
CA LYS A 68 -11.91 -7.08 9.15
C LYS A 68 -10.85 -7.05 8.06
N GLY A 69 -10.40 -8.23 7.64
CA GLY A 69 -9.60 -8.36 6.42
C GLY A 69 -10.42 -7.89 5.21
N LEU A 70 -9.75 -7.48 4.15
CA LEU A 70 -10.39 -6.97 2.95
C LEU A 70 -9.83 -7.67 1.72
N PHE A 71 -10.71 -8.23 0.89
CA PHE A 71 -10.37 -8.72 -0.43
C PHE A 71 -10.98 -7.82 -1.49
N LEU A 72 -10.11 -7.09 -2.19
CA LEU A 72 -10.44 -6.22 -3.31
C LEU A 72 -10.22 -6.98 -4.61
N ASP A 73 -11.25 -7.05 -5.43
CA ASP A 73 -11.22 -7.67 -6.76
C ASP A 73 -11.56 -6.62 -7.81
N PHE A 74 -10.55 -6.17 -8.56
CA PHE A 74 -10.70 -5.10 -9.54
C PHE A 74 -11.32 -5.59 -10.86
N ASP A 75 -11.32 -6.90 -11.08
CA ASP A 75 -11.86 -7.53 -12.28
C ASP A 75 -13.26 -8.14 -12.05
N ALA A 76 -13.74 -8.14 -10.80
CA ALA A 76 -15.05 -8.67 -10.40
C ALA A 76 -15.27 -10.12 -10.87
N LEU A 77 -14.26 -10.97 -10.64
CA LEU A 77 -14.28 -12.37 -11.07
C LEU A 77 -15.19 -13.19 -10.14
N ALA A 78 -16.24 -13.79 -10.70
CA ALA A 78 -17.18 -14.62 -9.95
C ALA A 78 -16.52 -15.79 -9.19
N SER A 79 -15.39 -16.31 -9.70
CA SER A 79 -14.60 -17.34 -9.01
C SER A 79 -13.96 -16.84 -7.71
N LEU A 80 -13.54 -15.57 -7.65
CA LEU A 80 -12.95 -14.94 -6.48
C LEU A 80 -14.00 -14.60 -5.43
N GLU A 81 -15.18 -14.16 -5.85
CA GLU A 81 -16.34 -13.99 -4.96
C GLU A 81 -16.76 -15.32 -4.32
N ALA A 82 -16.83 -16.39 -5.12
CA ALA A 82 -17.18 -17.73 -4.63
C ALA A 82 -16.13 -18.22 -3.61
N LEU A 83 -14.84 -18.04 -3.88
CA LEU A 83 -13.76 -18.44 -2.97
C LEU A 83 -13.82 -17.73 -1.62
N THR A 84 -14.11 -16.42 -1.63
CA THR A 84 -14.20 -15.64 -0.39
C THR A 84 -15.45 -15.89 0.43
N SER A 85 -16.46 -16.57 -0.14
CA SER A 85 -17.68 -16.94 0.58
C SER A 85 -17.41 -17.71 1.87
N HIS A 86 -16.36 -18.55 1.89
CA HIS A 86 -15.93 -19.34 3.05
C HIS A 86 -15.36 -18.50 4.21
N TRP A 87 -15.02 -17.23 3.95
CA TRP A 87 -14.33 -16.35 4.89
C TRP A 87 -15.10 -15.07 5.22
N ARG A 88 -16.36 -14.93 4.80
CA ARG A 88 -17.19 -13.70 4.94
C ARG A 88 -17.29 -13.15 6.37
N GLU A 89 -17.19 -14.02 7.37
CA GLU A 89 -17.15 -13.62 8.78
C GLU A 89 -15.93 -12.73 9.10
N ARG A 90 -14.78 -13.03 8.47
CA ARG A 90 -13.46 -12.44 8.76
C ARG A 90 -12.94 -11.52 7.66
N VAL A 91 -13.36 -11.72 6.41
CA VAL A 91 -12.89 -10.99 5.24
C VAL A 91 -14.07 -10.40 4.49
N THR A 92 -14.06 -9.09 4.31
CA THR A 92 -15.02 -8.38 3.46
C THR A 92 -14.57 -8.48 2.01
N TYR A 93 -15.46 -8.94 1.12
CA TYR A 93 -15.24 -8.92 -0.32
C TYR A 93 -15.80 -7.63 -0.92
N VAL A 94 -15.01 -6.95 -1.75
CA VAL A 94 -15.47 -5.80 -2.55
C VAL A 94 -14.95 -5.96 -3.97
N ALA A 95 -15.88 -6.03 -4.91
CA ALA A 95 -15.60 -6.00 -6.33
C ALA A 95 -15.76 -4.58 -6.88
N GLY A 96 -14.83 -4.16 -7.73
CA GLY A 96 -14.99 -2.89 -8.45
C GLY A 96 -13.68 -2.29 -8.92
N ASP A 97 -13.76 -1.58 -10.03
CA ASP A 97 -12.62 -0.84 -10.58
C ASP A 97 -12.18 0.31 -9.67
N VAL A 98 -10.88 0.62 -9.68
CA VAL A 98 -10.26 1.73 -8.97
C VAL A 98 -9.54 2.64 -9.96
N ARG A 99 -9.45 3.93 -9.63
CA ARG A 99 -8.90 4.95 -10.54
C ARG A 99 -7.45 4.69 -10.99
N ASP A 100 -6.65 4.08 -10.12
CA ASP A 100 -5.27 3.67 -10.40
C ASP A 100 -5.05 2.30 -9.76
N ARG A 101 -5.05 1.25 -10.60
CA ARG A 101 -4.89 -0.14 -10.15
C ARG A 101 -3.44 -0.52 -9.87
N LEU A 102 -2.47 0.31 -10.26
CA LEU A 102 -1.03 0.01 -10.17
C LEU A 102 -0.64 -1.34 -10.83
N GLY A 103 -1.38 -1.76 -11.87
CA GLY A 103 -1.16 -3.03 -12.57
C GLY A 103 -1.64 -4.28 -11.81
N LEU A 104 -2.41 -4.12 -10.73
CA LEU A 104 -2.97 -5.23 -9.94
C LEU A 104 -4.35 -5.64 -10.47
N SER A 105 -4.68 -6.93 -10.33
CA SER A 105 -6.04 -7.46 -10.54
C SER A 105 -6.81 -7.62 -9.23
N ALA A 106 -6.13 -7.97 -8.15
CA ALA A 106 -6.74 -8.13 -6.83
C ALA A 106 -5.73 -7.87 -5.70
N VAL A 107 -6.24 -7.56 -4.51
CA VAL A 107 -5.45 -7.33 -3.30
C VAL A 107 -6.16 -7.94 -2.09
N LEU A 108 -5.40 -8.67 -1.27
CA LEU A 108 -5.83 -9.12 0.05
C LEU A 108 -5.08 -8.32 1.11
N VAL A 109 -5.83 -7.69 2.02
CA VAL A 109 -5.35 -6.85 3.12
C VAL A 109 -5.75 -7.46 4.45
#